data_AF-A0A9J6P255-F1
#
_entry.id   AF-A0A9J6P255-F1
#
_cell.length_a   1.000
_cell.length_b   1.000
_cell.length_c   1.000
_cell.angle_alpha   90.00
_cell.angle_beta   90.00
_cell.angle_gamma   90.00
#
_symmetry.space_group_name_H-M   'P 1'
#
loop_
_entity.id
_entity.type
_entity.pdbx_description
1 polymer ?
#
loop_
_entity_poly.entity_id
_entity_poly.type
_entity_poly.pdbx_seq_one_letter_code
_entity_poly.pdbx_strand_id
1 'polypeptide(L)'
;MNIKHNDCLHFSNIDAAKGICRLTGNIVEIDSDACASYDKKAKCKFCKNFTEESTDGIGTCVGLKVNDWVYGELNAVTCSSYEEK
;
A
#
# COMPACT_ATOMS: atom_id res chain seq x y z
N MET A 1 1.85 11.71 -7.56
CA MET A 1 1.07 10.71 -6.80
C MET A 1 0.57 11.38 -5.55
N ASN A 2 -0.75 11.41 -5.33
CA ASN A 2 -1.29 11.88 -4.07
C ASN A 2 -1.21 10.73 -3.06
N ILE A 3 -0.36 10.87 -2.03
CA ILE A 3 -0.13 9.82 -1.03
C ILE A 3 -1.30 9.83 -0.04
N LYS A 4 -1.96 8.69 0.11
CA LYS A 4 -3.16 8.56 0.94
C LYS A 4 -2.81 8.12 2.35
N HIS A 5 -3.70 8.35 3.30
CA HIS A 5 -3.50 7.94 4.68
C HIS A 5 -3.40 6.41 4.80
N ASN A 6 -4.08 5.65 3.94
CA ASN A 6 -3.96 4.19 3.93
C ASN A 6 -2.55 3.68 3.51
N ASP A 7 -1.76 4.54 2.86
CA ASP A 7 -0.36 4.26 2.47
C ASP A 7 0.58 4.41 3.67
N CYS A 8 0.10 4.92 4.80
CA CYS A 8 0.89 5.11 6.01
C CYS A 8 0.99 3.81 6.84
N LEU A 9 2.17 3.49 7.38
CA LEU A 9 2.42 2.37 8.28
C LEU A 9 1.61 2.49 9.58
N HIS A 10 1.35 3.72 10.01
CA HIS A 10 0.53 4.03 11.18
C HIS A 10 -0.97 3.83 10.96
N PHE A 11 -1.43 3.62 9.72
CA PHE A 11 -2.85 3.40 9.43
C PHE A 11 -3.25 1.94 9.65
N SER A 12 -4.26 1.72 10.49
CA SER A 12 -4.88 0.43 10.74
C SER A 12 -6.26 0.36 10.09
N ASN A 13 -6.48 -0.59 9.18
CA ASN A 13 -7.79 -0.78 8.54
C ASN A 13 -8.86 -1.13 9.60
N ILE A 14 -10.05 -0.56 9.47
CA ILE A 14 -11.27 -1.03 10.16
C ILE A 14 -12.19 -1.72 9.17
N ASP A 15 -12.53 -1.03 8.08
CA ASP A 15 -13.41 -1.53 7.03
C ASP A 15 -13.02 -0.97 5.65
N ALA A 16 -13.91 -1.09 4.66
CA ALA A 16 -13.66 -0.67 3.28
C ALA A 16 -13.61 0.85 3.06
N ALA A 17 -14.06 1.66 4.02
CA ALA A 17 -14.09 3.12 3.91
C ALA A 17 -13.06 3.80 4.83
N LYS A 18 -12.83 3.24 6.03
CA LYS A 18 -12.07 3.93 7.08
C LYS A 18 -11.15 3.03 7.88
N GLY A 19 -10.24 3.68 8.60
CA GLY A 19 -9.35 3.05 9.57
C GLY A 19 -9.01 3.99 10.72
N ILE A 20 -8.06 3.58 11.55
CA ILE A 20 -7.55 4.34 12.69
C ILE A 20 -6.12 4.76 12.42
N CYS A 21 -5.81 6.04 12.61
CA CYS A 21 -4.43 6.49 12.73
C CYS A 21 -3.88 6.11 14.12
N ARG A 22 -2.92 5.19 14.17
CA ARG A 22 -2.37 4.67 15.44
C ARG A 22 -1.63 5.73 16.27
N LEU A 23 -1.19 6.83 15.65
CA LEU A 23 -0.53 7.92 16.36
C LEU A 23 -1.51 8.83 17.09
N THR A 24 -2.69 9.10 16.51
CA THR A 24 -3.67 10.05 17.06
C THR A 24 -4.86 9.38 17.72
N GLY A 25 -5.14 8.10 17.39
CA GLY A 25 -6.35 7.39 17.79
C GLY A 25 -7.60 7.78 17.00
N ASN A 26 -7.49 8.73 16.06
CA ASN A 26 -8.64 9.21 15.28
C ASN A 26 -9.03 8.23 14.18
N ILE A 27 -10.34 8.16 13.91
CA ILE A 27 -10.88 7.55 12.70
C ILE A 27 -10.57 8.46 11.51
N VAL A 28 -10.06 7.88 10.44
CA VAL A 28 -9.72 8.59 9.20
C VAL A 28 -10.18 7.79 7.99
N GLU A 29 -10.67 8.48 6.97
CA GLU A 29 -11.06 7.88 5.69
C GLU A 29 -9.83 7.34 4.95
N ILE A 30 -9.99 6.20 4.28
CA ILE A 30 -8.91 5.51 3.54
C ILE A 30 -8.28 6.42 2.49
N ASP A 31 -9.10 7.22 1.81
CA ASP A 31 -8.70 8.09 0.70
C ASP A 31 -8.26 9.49 1.12
N SER A 32 -8.24 9.79 2.42
CA SER A 32 -7.75 11.07 2.92
C SER A 32 -6.25 11.24 2.68
N ASP A 33 -5.77 12.48 2.60
CA ASP A 33 -4.35 12.74 2.39
C ASP A 33 -3.50 12.30 3.59
N ALA A 34 -2.28 11.83 3.32
CA ALA A 34 -1.32 11.55 4.37
C ALA A 34 -0.86 12.82 5.08
N CYS A 35 -0.66 12.73 6.40
CA CYS A 35 -0.19 13.85 7.23
C CYS A 35 1.34 13.95 7.25
N ALA A 36 1.88 14.97 7.93
CA ALA A 36 3.33 15.18 8.06
C ALA A 36 4.07 14.03 8.78
N SER A 37 3.38 13.19 9.55
CA SER A 37 3.94 12.00 10.21
C SER A 37 3.81 10.73 9.35
N TYR A 38 3.66 10.89 8.04
CA TYR A 38 3.62 9.79 7.10
C TYR A 38 4.88 8.92 7.20
N ASP A 39 4.66 7.62 7.32
CA ASP A 39 5.69 6.61 7.20
C ASP A 39 5.20 5.57 6.20
N LYS A 40 6.01 5.20 5.20
CA LYS A 40 5.53 4.42 4.05
C LYS A 40 5.23 2.98 4.47
N LYS A 41 3.99 2.54 4.26
CA LYS A 41 3.61 1.13 4.35
C LYS A 41 4.04 0.41 3.08
N ALA A 42 4.69 -0.74 3.25
CA ALA A 42 5.01 -1.61 2.13
C ALA A 42 3.71 -2.02 1.39
N LYS A 43 3.65 -1.71 0.09
CA LYS A 43 2.58 -2.09 -0.84
C LYS A 43 3.18 -2.45 -2.20
N CYS A 44 2.47 -3.27 -2.97
CA CYS A 44 2.93 -3.68 -4.30
C CYS A 44 3.25 -2.50 -5.22
N LYS A 45 2.45 -1.42 -5.22
CA LYS A 45 2.73 -0.21 -6.03
C LYS A 45 4.08 0.44 -5.72
N PHE A 46 4.60 0.24 -4.50
CA PHE A 46 5.91 0.73 -4.04
C PHE A 46 7.02 -0.32 -4.12
N CYS A 47 6.77 -1.50 -4.69
CA CYS A 47 7.72 -2.62 -4.78
C CYS A 47 8.37 -2.69 -6.16
N LYS A 48 9.71 -2.76 -6.27
CA LYS A 48 10.45 -2.90 -7.54
C LYS A 48 9.98 -4.08 -8.40
N ASN A 49 9.52 -5.14 -7.75
CA ASN A 49 9.02 -6.34 -8.40
C ASN A 49 7.61 -6.22 -8.99
N PHE A 50 6.93 -5.07 -8.80
CA PHE A 50 5.62 -4.80 -9.40
C PHE A 50 5.77 -3.98 -10.69
N THR A 51 5.45 -4.62 -11.80
CA THR A 51 5.63 -4.11 -13.17
C THR A 51 4.34 -4.17 -13.97
N GLU A 52 4.32 -3.55 -15.15
CA GLU A 52 3.21 -3.67 -16.13
C GLU A 52 1.85 -3.24 -15.55
N GLU A 53 1.82 -2.22 -14.70
CA GLU A 53 0.58 -1.71 -14.09
C GLU A 53 -0.37 -1.13 -15.15
N SER A 54 -1.58 -1.68 -15.19
CA SER A 54 -2.69 -1.19 -15.99
C SER A 54 -3.36 0.03 -15.34
N THR A 55 -4.29 0.66 -16.07
CA THR A 55 -5.07 1.80 -15.55
C THR A 55 -5.93 1.45 -14.33
N ASP A 56 -6.27 0.17 -14.14
CA ASP A 56 -7.07 -0.31 -13.02
C ASP A 56 -6.21 -0.69 -11.79
N GLY A 57 -4.89 -0.44 -11.86
CA GLY A 57 -3.96 -0.75 -10.78
C GLY A 57 -3.60 -2.23 -10.67
N ILE A 58 -3.86 -3.02 -11.72
CA ILE A 58 -3.46 -4.44 -11.82
C ILE A 58 -2.15 -4.52 -12.57
N GLY A 59 -1.19 -5.29 -12.07
CA GLY A 59 0.10 -5.52 -12.74
C GLY A 59 0.64 -6.91 -12.46
N THR A 60 1.91 -7.12 -12.78
CA THR A 60 2.60 -8.40 -12.63
C THR A 60 3.64 -8.30 -11.51
N CYS A 61 3.64 -9.28 -10.60
CA CYS A 61 4.74 -9.49 -9.65
C CYS A 61 5.78 -10.42 -10.28
N VAL A 62 7.04 -9.95 -10.36
CA VAL A 62 8.19 -10.72 -10.89
C VAL A 62 9.21 -11.11 -9.82
N GLY A 63 8.88 -10.91 -8.54
CA GLY A 63 9.80 -11.11 -7.40
C GLY A 63 9.73 -12.49 -6.74
N LEU A 64 8.82 -13.36 -7.19
CA LEU A 64 8.62 -14.71 -6.67
C LEU A 64 9.03 -15.74 -7.71
N LYS A 65 9.01 -17.03 -7.33
CA LYS A 65 9.39 -18.14 -8.21
C LYS A 65 8.58 -18.19 -9.52
N VAL A 66 7.32 -17.76 -9.46
CA VAL A 66 6.39 -17.72 -10.58
C VAL A 66 5.89 -16.29 -10.71
N ASN A 67 5.94 -15.75 -11.92
CA ASN A 67 5.33 -14.46 -12.22
C ASN A 67 3.82 -14.61 -12.18
N ASP A 68 3.14 -13.73 -11.45
CA ASP A 68 1.69 -13.77 -11.31
C ASP A 68 1.12 -12.35 -11.21
N TRP A 69 -0.18 -12.22 -11.47
CA TRP A 69 -0.87 -10.94 -11.36
C TRP A 69 -1.04 -10.54 -9.90
N VAL A 70 -0.90 -9.25 -9.62
CA VAL A 70 -1.19 -8.63 -8.32
C VAL A 70 -1.79 -7.24 -8.54
N TYR A 71 -2.30 -6.61 -7.49
CA TYR A 71 -2.81 -5.25 -7.55
C TYR A 71 -1.97 -4.30 -6.70
N GLY A 72 -1.78 -3.05 -7.15
CA GLY A 72 -0.85 -2.10 -6.55
C GLY A 72 -1.13 -1.78 -5.07
N GLU A 73 -2.41 -1.79 -4.67
CA GLU A 73 -2.84 -1.52 -3.29
C GLU A 73 -2.64 -2.70 -2.32
N LEU A 74 -2.22 -3.87 -2.81
CA LEU A 74 -1.97 -5.06 -1.97
C LEU A 74 -0.89 -4.75 -0.92
N ASN A 75 -1.20 -5.03 0.34
CA ASN A 75 -0.29 -4.85 1.46
C ASN A 75 0.88 -5.85 1.34
N ALA A 76 2.10 -5.32 1.32
CA ALA A 76 3.33 -6.09 1.13
C ALA A 76 4.20 -6.18 2.40
N VAL A 77 3.70 -5.77 3.58
CA VAL A 77 4.45 -5.75 4.85
C VAL A 77 5.02 -7.13 5.24
N THR A 78 4.38 -8.22 4.82
CA THR A 78 4.84 -9.59 5.10
C THR A 78 5.40 -10.31 3.87
N CYS A 79 5.53 -9.63 2.73
CA CYS A 79 6.06 -10.23 1.51
C CYS A 79 7.58 -10.37 1.61
N SER A 80 8.09 -11.60 1.53
CA SER A 80 9.54 -11.89 1.61
C SER A 80 10.35 -11.32 0.44
N SER A 81 9.70 -11.05 -0.69
CA SER A 81 10.32 -10.49 -1.89
C SER A 81 10.03 -9.00 -2.07
N TYR A 82 9.54 -8.30 -1.04
CA TYR A 82 9.34 -6.86 -1.13
C TYR A 82 10.70 -6.14 -1.18
N GLU A 83 10.89 -5.31 -2.20
CA GLU A 83 12.02 -4.39 -2.29
C GLU A 83 11.48 -3.03 -2.72
N GLU A 84 11.77 -1.99 -1.94
CA GLU A 84 11.24 -0.65 -2.17
C GLU A 84 11.78 -0.03 -3.48
N LYS A 85 10.91 0.60 -4.28
CA LYS A 85 11.26 1.38 -5.50
C LYS A 85 12.02 2.65 -5.19
#